data_AF-A0A4Y7MGM7-F1
#
_entry.id   AF-A0A4Y7MGM7-F1
#
_cell.length_a   1.000
_cell.length_b   1.000
_cell.length_c   1.000
_cell.angle_alpha   90.00
_cell.angle_beta   90.00
_cell.angle_gamma   90.00
#
_symmetry.space_group_name_H-M   'P 1'
#
loop_
_entity.id
_entity.type
_entity.pdbx_description
1 polymer ?
#
loop_
_entity_poly.entity_id
_entity_poly.type
_entity_poly.pdbx_seq_one_letter_code
_entity_poly.pdbx_strand_id
1 'polypeptide(L)'
;MSSQSNIALNNWLMANNVENISSVDEIYRYDRKQQQDMLAAKPWDKDPHFFKEIRISALALLKMVTHARSGGHLEVMGLLLGKVDANTMVVNRLENAIGWYHSHPGYGCWLSGIDVSTQMLNQNFQEPFVAIVVDPVRTISAGKVCLGAFRTYPKGYKPPNEEPSEYQTIPLNKVEDFGVHCKQYYALEVSYFKSSLDRRLLDSLWNKYWVSTLSSSSLTTNADYTTGQVSDLSEKLEQAENSLGRAALVSSGVGVSGSSIEDRRSEDRLAKAARDATKTSIEALHGLLAQVIKDRLFNQVRSRPA
;
A
#
# COMPACT_ATOMS: atom_id res chain seq x y z
N MET A 1 3.49 -45.72 -11.80
CA MET A 1 3.31 -46.32 -10.46
C MET A 1 2.59 -45.41 -9.46
N SER A 2 2.05 -44.24 -9.84
CA SER A 2 1.47 -43.24 -8.92
C SER A 2 -0.07 -43.21 -8.83
N SER A 3 -0.80 -43.97 -9.65
CA SER A 3 -2.26 -43.84 -9.72
C SER A 3 -3.01 -44.71 -8.70
N GLN A 4 -2.61 -45.98 -8.52
CA GLN A 4 -3.26 -46.89 -7.57
C GLN A 4 -3.03 -46.47 -6.11
N SER A 5 -1.83 -46.00 -5.78
CA SER A 5 -1.47 -45.51 -4.45
C SER A 5 -2.28 -44.26 -4.08
N ASN A 6 -2.51 -43.36 -5.04
CA ASN A 6 -3.37 -42.19 -4.84
C ASN A 6 -4.85 -42.56 -4.69
N ILE A 7 -5.34 -43.55 -5.45
CA ILE A 7 -6.73 -44.03 -5.32
C ILE A 7 -6.96 -44.69 -3.96
N ALA A 8 -6.02 -45.53 -3.50
CA ALA A 8 -6.09 -46.15 -2.18
C ALA A 8 -6.04 -45.12 -1.05
N LEU A 9 -5.16 -44.11 -1.16
CA LEU A 9 -5.07 -43.01 -0.20
C LEU A 9 -6.37 -42.20 -0.15
N ASN A 10 -6.92 -41.81 -1.29
CA ASN A 10 -8.16 -41.02 -1.36
C ASN A 10 -9.38 -41.79 -0.81
N ASN A 11 -9.48 -43.08 -1.12
CA ASN A 11 -10.55 -43.93 -0.59
C ASN A 11 -10.46 -44.05 0.94
N TRP A 12 -9.24 -44.18 1.48
CA TRP A 12 -9.03 -44.23 2.92
C TRP A 12 -9.37 -42.90 3.60
N LEU A 13 -8.97 -41.76 3.03
CA LEU A 13 -9.29 -40.44 3.56
C LEU A 13 -10.81 -40.20 3.60
N MET A 14 -11.52 -40.58 2.54
CA MET A 14 -12.99 -40.46 2.43
C MET A 14 -13.73 -41.38 3.39
N ALA A 15 -13.29 -42.63 3.56
CA ALA A 15 -13.93 -43.60 4.45
C ALA A 15 -13.76 -43.26 5.94
N ASN A 16 -12.76 -42.45 6.29
CA ASN A 16 -12.41 -42.13 7.67
C ASN A 16 -12.67 -40.66 8.03
N ASN A 17 -13.42 -39.92 7.21
CA ASN A 17 -13.69 -38.49 7.39
C ASN A 17 -12.42 -37.68 7.69
N VAL A 18 -11.30 -38.04 7.09
CA VAL A 18 -10.01 -37.36 7.35
C VAL A 18 -10.00 -36.05 6.59
N GLU A 19 -10.23 -34.96 7.32
CA GLU A 19 -10.17 -33.61 6.77
C GLU A 19 -8.70 -33.20 6.57
N ASN A 20 -8.30 -32.97 5.31
CA ASN A 20 -7.05 -32.29 5.01
C ASN A 20 -7.24 -30.78 5.28
N ILE A 21 -7.10 -30.36 6.54
CA ILE A 21 -7.01 -28.95 6.86
C ILE A 21 -5.59 -28.51 6.51
N SER A 22 -5.43 -27.80 5.40
CA SER A 22 -4.16 -27.13 5.16
C SER A 22 -4.01 -26.03 6.23
N SER A 23 -2.87 -25.96 6.90
CA SER A 23 -2.62 -24.94 7.95
C SER A 23 -2.80 -23.50 7.44
N VAL A 24 -2.73 -23.29 6.12
CA VAL A 24 -3.00 -22.00 5.48
C VAL A 24 -4.49 -21.65 5.39
N ASP A 25 -5.39 -22.62 5.47
CA ASP A 25 -6.84 -22.41 5.44
C ASP A 25 -7.42 -22.15 6.84
N GLU A 26 -6.66 -22.42 7.91
CA GLU A 26 -7.10 -22.24 9.30
C GLU A 26 -7.47 -20.78 9.62
N ILE A 27 -6.79 -19.81 8.99
CA ILE A 27 -7.11 -18.39 9.13
C ILE A 27 -8.54 -18.05 8.71
N TYR A 28 -9.16 -18.83 7.81
CA TYR A 28 -10.53 -18.62 7.37
C TYR A 28 -11.56 -19.16 8.37
N ARG A 29 -11.16 -19.96 9.36
CA ARG A 29 -12.07 -20.48 10.40
C ARG A 29 -12.54 -19.34 11.30
N TYR A 30 -13.84 -19.28 11.58
CA TYR A 30 -14.42 -18.27 12.47
C TYR A 30 -14.84 -18.90 13.80
N ASP A 31 -14.23 -18.47 14.90
CA ASP A 31 -14.67 -18.82 16.25
C ASP A 31 -15.43 -17.64 16.87
N ARG A 32 -16.76 -17.77 16.93
CA ARG A 32 -17.63 -16.74 17.49
C ARG A 32 -17.34 -16.46 18.96
N LYS A 33 -17.02 -17.49 19.75
CA LYS A 33 -16.80 -17.33 21.19
C LYS A 33 -15.51 -16.58 21.44
N GLN A 34 -14.43 -16.96 20.74
CA GLN A 34 -13.15 -16.24 20.80
C GLN A 34 -13.31 -14.76 20.42
N GLN A 35 -14.09 -14.44 19.38
CA GLN A 35 -14.36 -13.06 18.99
C GLN A 35 -15.15 -12.30 20.06
N GLN A 36 -16.18 -12.91 20.65
CA GLN A 36 -16.96 -12.28 21.73
C GLN A 36 -16.10 -12.01 22.96
N ASP A 37 -15.25 -12.96 23.35
CA ASP A 37 -14.34 -12.83 24.49
C ASP A 37 -13.32 -11.70 24.24
N MET A 38 -12.77 -11.60 23.03
CA MET A 38 -11.88 -10.50 22.63
C MET A 38 -12.57 -9.13 22.67
N LEU A 39 -13.78 -9.02 22.12
CA LEU A 39 -14.56 -7.79 22.11
C LEU A 39 -15.03 -7.37 23.51
N ALA A 40 -15.23 -8.33 24.41
CA ALA A 40 -15.55 -8.07 25.82
C ALA A 40 -14.30 -7.64 26.61
N ALA A 41 -13.14 -8.25 26.35
CA ALA A 41 -11.91 -7.97 27.07
C ALA A 41 -11.23 -6.65 26.66
N LYS A 42 -11.44 -6.21 25.41
CA LYS A 42 -10.90 -4.95 24.82
C LYS A 42 -9.43 -4.67 25.18
N PRO A 43 -8.50 -5.57 24.84
CA PRO A 43 -7.09 -5.40 25.21
C PRO A 43 -6.45 -4.14 24.63
N TRP A 44 -6.95 -3.65 23.49
CA TRP A 44 -6.53 -2.40 22.85
C TRP A 44 -6.85 -1.14 23.67
N ASP A 45 -7.73 -1.19 24.67
CA ASP A 45 -7.98 -0.05 25.55
C ASP A 45 -6.78 0.23 26.48
N LYS A 46 -5.93 -0.79 26.71
CA LYS A 46 -4.74 -0.68 27.57
C LYS A 46 -3.50 -0.21 26.83
N ASP A 47 -3.42 -0.50 25.54
CA ASP A 47 -2.28 -0.18 24.68
C ASP A 47 -2.78 0.36 23.33
N PRO A 48 -2.65 1.68 23.07
CA PRO A 48 -2.99 2.27 21.78
C PRO A 48 -2.24 1.67 20.57
N HIS A 49 -1.13 0.99 20.82
CA HIS A 49 -0.29 0.31 19.84
C HIS A 49 -0.42 -1.23 19.91
N PHE A 50 -1.53 -1.72 20.47
CA PHE A 50 -1.85 -3.14 20.58
C PHE A 50 -1.86 -3.84 19.22
N PHE A 51 -2.49 -3.23 18.21
CA PHE A 51 -2.52 -3.75 16.85
C PHE A 51 -1.25 -3.38 16.10
N LYS A 52 -0.51 -4.37 15.62
CA LYS A 52 0.74 -4.15 14.87
C LYS A 52 0.68 -4.64 13.44
N GLU A 53 -0.18 -5.63 13.19
CA GLU A 53 -0.22 -6.36 11.94
C GLU A 53 -1.63 -6.37 11.37
N ILE A 54 -1.71 -6.37 10.04
CA ILE A 54 -2.94 -6.61 9.30
C ILE A 54 -2.72 -7.67 8.23
N ARG A 55 -3.63 -8.64 8.18
CA ARG A 55 -3.66 -9.71 7.18
C ARG A 55 -4.84 -9.49 6.26
N ILE A 56 -4.58 -9.31 4.98
CA ILE A 56 -5.61 -9.04 3.97
C ILE A 56 -5.73 -10.24 3.03
N SER A 57 -6.95 -10.78 2.88
CA SER A 57 -7.18 -11.86 1.91
C SER A 57 -6.91 -11.36 0.48
N ALA A 58 -6.31 -12.21 -0.35
CA ALA A 58 -6.01 -11.88 -1.76
C ALA A 58 -7.27 -11.43 -2.53
N LEU A 59 -8.43 -11.98 -2.16
CA LEU A 59 -9.72 -11.58 -2.74
C LEU A 59 -10.17 -10.18 -2.30
N ALA A 60 -10.01 -9.82 -1.02
CA ALA A 60 -10.29 -8.48 -0.55
C ALA A 60 -9.35 -7.46 -1.20
N LEU A 61 -8.06 -7.77 -1.30
CA LEU A 61 -7.07 -6.97 -2.01
C LEU A 61 -7.50 -6.69 -3.46
N LEU A 62 -7.83 -7.75 -4.21
CA LEU A 62 -8.24 -7.63 -5.61
C LEU A 62 -9.49 -6.76 -5.77
N LYS A 63 -10.48 -6.90 -4.86
CA LYS A 63 -11.68 -6.08 -4.87
C LYS A 63 -11.37 -4.60 -4.61
N MET A 64 -10.57 -4.31 -3.57
CA MET A 64 -10.22 -2.93 -3.22
C MET A 64 -9.45 -2.25 -4.35
N VAL A 65 -8.43 -2.92 -4.91
CA VAL A 65 -7.63 -2.37 -6.03
C VAL A 65 -8.48 -2.18 -7.28
N THR A 66 -9.38 -3.13 -7.60
CA THR A 66 -10.28 -3.02 -8.76
C THR A 66 -11.25 -1.86 -8.59
N HIS A 67 -11.83 -1.70 -7.39
CA HIS A 67 -12.74 -0.60 -7.10
C HIS A 67 -12.02 0.75 -7.12
N ALA A 68 -10.87 0.87 -6.46
CA ALA A 68 -10.03 2.07 -6.49
C ALA A 68 -9.67 2.47 -7.93
N ARG A 69 -9.29 1.50 -8.77
CA ARG A 69 -9.01 1.75 -10.19
C ARG A 69 -10.24 2.23 -10.96
N SER A 70 -11.44 1.72 -10.64
CA SER A 70 -12.67 2.16 -11.30
C SER A 70 -13.04 3.62 -10.99
N GLY A 71 -12.55 4.18 -9.88
CA GLY A 71 -12.69 5.60 -9.54
C GLY A 71 -11.82 6.54 -10.39
N GLY A 72 -10.80 6.03 -11.09
CA GLY A 72 -9.88 6.83 -11.89
C GLY A 72 -9.12 7.84 -11.02
N HIS A 73 -9.39 9.13 -11.21
CA HIS A 73 -8.81 10.23 -10.43
C HIS A 73 -9.67 10.66 -9.23
N LEU A 74 -10.85 10.06 -9.06
CA LEU A 74 -11.76 10.35 -7.95
C LEU A 74 -11.53 9.37 -6.79
N GLU A 75 -11.61 9.89 -5.58
CA GLU A 75 -11.53 9.09 -4.37
C GLU A 75 -12.81 8.27 -4.21
N VAL A 76 -12.66 6.96 -4.00
CA VAL A 76 -13.74 6.05 -3.69
C VAL A 76 -13.48 5.39 -2.35
N MET A 77 -14.53 4.96 -1.65
CA MET A 77 -14.44 4.35 -0.33
C MET A 77 -15.32 3.11 -0.21
N GLY A 78 -15.04 2.27 0.79
CA GLY A 78 -15.85 1.11 1.12
C GLY A 78 -15.56 0.57 2.52
N LEU A 79 -16.37 -0.41 2.93
CA LEU A 79 -16.27 -1.04 4.24
C LEU A 79 -15.43 -2.33 4.18
N LEU A 80 -14.75 -2.64 5.28
CA LEU A 80 -13.98 -3.87 5.47
C LEU A 80 -14.72 -4.78 6.45
N LEU A 81 -14.85 -6.04 6.07
CA LEU A 81 -15.35 -7.10 6.94
C LEU A 81 -14.19 -7.99 7.38
N GLY A 82 -14.28 -8.52 8.59
CA GLY A 82 -13.25 -9.39 9.11
C GLY A 82 -13.34 -9.68 10.60
N LYS A 83 -12.21 -10.09 11.17
CA LYS A 83 -12.08 -10.48 12.57
C LYS A 83 -10.77 -9.98 13.17
N VAL A 84 -10.65 -10.10 14.48
CA VAL A 84 -9.39 -9.84 15.20
C VAL A 84 -8.81 -11.15 15.71
N ASP A 85 -7.51 -11.33 15.52
CA ASP A 85 -6.77 -12.47 16.07
C ASP A 85 -5.57 -11.94 16.86
N ALA A 86 -5.66 -11.99 18.19
CA ALA A 86 -4.71 -11.36 19.10
C ALA A 86 -4.40 -9.90 18.71
N ASN A 87 -3.14 -9.59 18.36
CA ASN A 87 -2.64 -8.28 17.95
C ASN A 87 -2.75 -8.01 16.44
N THR A 88 -3.45 -8.89 15.70
CA THR A 88 -3.54 -8.87 14.25
C THR A 88 -4.98 -8.66 13.79
N MET A 89 -5.18 -7.71 12.87
CA MET A 89 -6.47 -7.51 12.21
C MET A 89 -6.54 -8.35 10.93
N VAL A 90 -7.63 -9.08 10.71
CA VAL A 90 -7.77 -9.99 9.56
C VAL A 90 -8.94 -9.57 8.68
N VAL A 91 -8.68 -9.11 7.46
CA VAL A 91 -9.68 -8.68 6.47
C VAL A 91 -10.06 -9.85 5.58
N ASN A 92 -11.32 -10.30 5.71
CA ASN A 92 -11.85 -11.49 5.04
C ASN A 92 -13.35 -11.33 4.71
N ARG A 93 -14.00 -12.42 4.26
CA ARG A 93 -15.43 -12.45 3.92
C ARG A 93 -16.27 -13.04 5.06
N LEU A 94 -17.44 -12.43 5.27
CA LEU A 94 -18.60 -12.91 6.05
C LEU A 94 -18.52 -12.72 7.58
N GLU A 95 -17.87 -11.65 8.03
CA GLU A 95 -17.82 -11.28 9.44
C GLU A 95 -18.39 -9.87 9.73
N ASN A 96 -18.01 -9.29 10.88
CA ASN A 96 -18.40 -7.95 11.31
C ASN A 96 -17.56 -6.88 10.61
N ALA A 97 -18.01 -5.63 10.66
CA ALA A 97 -17.21 -4.49 10.24
C ALA A 97 -15.98 -4.35 11.13
N ILE A 98 -14.79 -4.27 10.52
CA ILE A 98 -13.51 -4.08 11.23
C ILE A 98 -12.73 -2.87 10.72
N GLY A 99 -13.27 -2.14 9.77
CA GLY A 99 -12.56 -1.05 9.13
C GLY A 99 -13.25 -0.50 7.90
N TRP A 100 -12.56 0.44 7.30
CA TRP A 100 -12.93 1.06 6.03
C TRP A 100 -11.68 1.21 5.17
N TYR A 101 -11.89 1.33 3.87
CA TYR A 101 -10.83 1.69 2.95
C TYR A 101 -11.27 2.84 2.06
N HIS A 102 -10.30 3.61 1.58
CA HIS A 102 -10.50 4.60 0.53
C HIS A 102 -9.27 4.65 -0.39
N SER A 103 -9.41 5.35 -1.52
CA SER A 103 -8.35 5.48 -2.50
C SER A 103 -7.73 6.87 -2.51
N HIS A 104 -6.41 6.96 -2.65
CA HIS A 104 -5.67 8.19 -2.90
C HIS A 104 -5.00 8.12 -4.29
N PRO A 105 -5.63 8.60 -5.38
CA PRO A 105 -5.08 8.45 -6.72
C PRO A 105 -3.86 9.36 -6.97
N GLY A 106 -2.65 8.78 -6.92
CA GLY A 106 -1.41 9.44 -7.37
C GLY A 106 -0.63 10.21 -6.31
N TYR A 107 -1.12 10.30 -5.07
CA TYR A 107 -0.48 11.09 -4.01
C TYR A 107 -0.09 10.27 -2.76
N GLY A 108 -0.03 8.94 -2.88
CA GLY A 108 0.53 8.04 -1.86
C GLY A 108 -0.46 7.59 -0.80
N CYS A 109 -0.02 6.67 0.05
CA CYS A 109 -0.85 6.06 1.09
C CYS A 109 -0.52 6.68 2.46
N TRP A 110 -1.42 7.53 2.95
CA TRP A 110 -1.33 8.27 4.23
C TRP A 110 -2.73 8.78 4.61
N LEU A 111 -2.93 9.27 5.84
CA LEU A 111 -4.22 9.82 6.27
C LEU A 111 -4.17 11.36 6.32
N SER A 112 -5.11 12.01 5.63
CA SER A 112 -5.37 13.46 5.73
C SER A 112 -6.00 13.85 7.05
N GLY A 113 -6.13 15.15 7.34
CA GLY A 113 -6.88 15.61 8.51
C GLY A 113 -8.34 15.12 8.56
N ILE A 114 -8.98 14.97 7.39
CA ILE A 114 -10.35 14.43 7.27
C ILE A 114 -10.34 12.92 7.57
N ASP A 115 -9.36 12.18 7.05
CA ASP A 115 -9.25 10.74 7.27
C ASP A 115 -8.94 10.43 8.72
N VAL A 116 -8.06 11.20 9.35
CA VAL A 116 -7.75 11.08 10.78
C VAL A 116 -9.01 11.33 11.61
N SER A 117 -9.75 12.41 11.32
CA SER A 117 -10.99 12.72 12.05
C SER A 117 -12.04 11.60 11.90
N THR A 118 -12.18 11.06 10.69
CA THR A 118 -13.09 9.95 10.38
C THR A 118 -12.67 8.67 11.09
N GLN A 119 -11.39 8.34 11.04
CA GLN A 119 -10.84 7.15 11.69
C GLN A 119 -10.93 7.24 13.21
N MET A 120 -10.69 8.41 13.80
CA MET A 120 -10.90 8.63 15.24
C MET A 120 -12.36 8.45 15.65
N LEU A 121 -13.32 8.92 14.84
CA LEU A 121 -14.74 8.71 15.09
C LEU A 121 -15.08 7.22 15.05
N ASN A 122 -14.60 6.50 14.03
CA ASN A 122 -14.86 5.07 13.91
C ASN A 122 -14.21 4.26 15.04
N GLN A 123 -12.96 4.56 15.42
CA GLN A 123 -12.32 3.97 16.59
C GLN A 123 -13.07 4.28 17.90
N ASN A 124 -13.72 5.44 18.01
CA ASN A 124 -14.47 5.78 19.22
C ASN A 124 -15.80 5.02 19.36
N PHE A 125 -16.49 4.70 18.25
CA PHE A 125 -17.84 4.13 18.28
C PHE A 125 -17.95 2.69 17.76
N GLN A 126 -16.96 2.21 16.99
CA GLN A 126 -16.97 0.91 16.32
C GLN A 126 -15.64 0.15 16.50
N GLU A 127 -14.94 0.36 17.62
CA GLU A 127 -13.70 -0.37 17.92
C GLU A 127 -13.96 -1.90 18.00
N PRO A 128 -13.15 -2.75 17.35
CA PRO A 128 -11.90 -2.45 16.64
C PRO A 128 -12.05 -1.99 15.18
N PHE A 129 -11.39 -0.89 14.80
CA PHE A 129 -11.50 -0.32 13.44
C PHE A 129 -10.17 0.08 12.79
N VAL A 130 -9.97 -0.21 11.49
CA VAL A 130 -8.77 0.16 10.72
C VAL A 130 -9.09 0.98 9.47
N ALA A 131 -8.20 1.90 9.09
CA ALA A 131 -8.26 2.62 7.82
C ALA A 131 -7.25 2.01 6.84
N ILE A 132 -7.69 1.63 5.64
CA ILE A 132 -6.81 1.23 4.53
C ILE A 132 -6.83 2.29 3.44
N VAL A 133 -5.65 2.67 2.94
CA VAL A 133 -5.50 3.59 1.81
C VAL A 133 -4.90 2.84 0.64
N VAL A 134 -5.49 2.98 -0.55
CA VAL A 134 -5.02 2.35 -1.79
C VAL A 134 -4.68 3.44 -2.81
N ASP A 135 -3.48 3.40 -3.40
CA ASP A 135 -3.14 4.27 -4.53
C ASP A 135 -3.17 3.47 -5.85
N PRO A 136 -4.29 3.51 -6.61
CA PRO A 136 -4.42 2.72 -7.84
C PRO A 136 -3.50 3.22 -8.96
N VAL A 137 -3.16 4.52 -8.97
CA VAL A 137 -2.33 5.14 -10.01
C VAL A 137 -0.88 4.72 -9.82
N ARG A 138 -0.34 4.88 -8.60
CA ARG A 138 1.02 4.43 -8.27
C ARG A 138 1.18 2.92 -8.36
N THR A 139 0.11 2.16 -8.07
CA THR A 139 0.14 0.70 -8.23
C THR A 139 0.48 0.30 -9.66
N ILE A 140 -0.05 1.01 -10.65
CA ILE A 140 0.24 0.74 -12.07
C ILE A 140 1.65 1.19 -12.45
N SER A 141 2.11 2.36 -11.98
CA SER A 141 3.44 2.88 -12.31
C SER A 141 4.57 2.05 -11.69
N ALA A 142 4.41 1.66 -10.42
CA ALA A 142 5.43 0.90 -9.69
C ALA A 142 5.40 -0.61 -9.99
N GLY A 143 4.32 -1.13 -10.59
CA GLY A 143 4.13 -2.57 -10.80
C GLY A 143 3.96 -3.37 -9.49
N LYS A 144 3.71 -2.70 -8.38
CA LYS A 144 3.51 -3.25 -7.04
C LYS A 144 2.30 -2.56 -6.41
N VAL A 145 1.45 -3.31 -5.72
CA VAL A 145 0.29 -2.73 -5.04
C VAL A 145 0.73 -1.72 -3.98
N CYS A 146 0.34 -0.46 -4.16
CA CYS A 146 0.52 0.62 -3.20
C CYS A 146 -0.69 0.64 -2.26
N LEU A 147 -0.52 0.06 -1.07
CA LEU A 147 -1.55 -0.02 -0.05
C LEU A 147 -0.91 0.18 1.32
N GLY A 148 -1.49 1.07 2.12
CA GLY A 148 -1.13 1.27 3.52
C GLY A 148 -2.32 1.00 4.43
N ALA A 149 -2.06 0.52 5.64
CA ALA A 149 -3.07 0.34 6.68
C ALA A 149 -2.67 1.13 7.92
N PHE A 150 -3.61 1.86 8.49
CA PHE A 150 -3.34 2.87 9.49
C PHE A 150 -4.37 2.85 10.62
N ARG A 151 -3.90 3.21 11.81
CA ARG A 151 -4.74 3.47 12.99
C ARG A 151 -4.31 4.77 13.66
N THR A 152 -5.28 5.52 14.18
CA THR A 152 -5.04 6.81 14.82
C THR A 152 -4.75 6.63 16.31
N TYR A 153 -3.89 7.50 16.83
CA TYR A 153 -3.64 7.59 18.26
C TYR A 153 -4.80 8.29 18.98
N PRO A 154 -5.13 7.91 20.23
CA PRO A 154 -6.10 8.62 21.05
C PRO A 154 -5.71 10.09 21.27
N LYS A 155 -6.71 10.95 21.50
CA LYS A 155 -6.46 12.39 21.79
C LYS A 155 -5.53 12.53 23.01
N GLY A 156 -4.45 13.27 22.83
CA GLY A 156 -3.47 13.55 23.90
C GLY A 156 -2.39 12.49 24.08
N TYR A 157 -2.46 11.36 23.37
CA TYR A 157 -1.39 10.37 23.38
C TYR A 157 -0.19 10.86 22.56
N LYS A 158 1.03 10.69 23.09
CA LYS A 158 2.28 10.93 22.37
C LYS A 158 3.04 9.61 22.23
N PRO A 159 3.40 9.19 21.01
CA PRO A 159 4.12 7.94 20.82
C PRO A 159 5.51 7.99 21.48
N PRO A 160 5.95 6.90 22.14
CA PRO A 160 7.23 6.87 22.87
C PRO A 160 8.45 6.85 21.96
N ASN A 161 8.35 6.26 20.76
CA ASN A 161 9.39 6.24 19.73
C ASN A 161 8.79 6.73 18.41
N GLU A 162 9.41 7.75 17.80
CA GLU A 162 9.10 8.13 16.42
C GLU A 162 9.75 7.11 15.49
N GLU A 163 9.00 6.11 15.03
CA GLU A 163 9.48 5.25 13.95
C GLU A 163 9.65 6.09 12.67
N PRO A 164 10.74 5.89 11.90
CA PRO A 164 10.92 6.60 10.65
C PRO A 164 9.77 6.25 9.69
N SER A 165 8.93 7.23 9.36
CA SER A 165 7.92 7.06 8.33
C SER A 165 8.59 6.73 7.00
N GLU A 166 8.10 5.70 6.30
CA GLU A 166 8.60 5.32 4.98
C GLU A 166 8.46 6.51 4.03
N TYR A 167 9.58 6.96 3.44
CA TYR A 167 9.56 8.12 2.55
C TYR A 167 8.70 7.84 1.32
N GLN A 168 7.71 8.71 1.09
CA GLN A 168 6.88 8.71 -0.10
C GLN A 168 6.93 10.11 -0.74
N THR A 169 6.99 10.14 -2.07
CA THR A 169 6.81 11.37 -2.85
C THR A 169 5.39 11.89 -2.60
N ILE A 170 5.23 13.05 -1.99
CA ILE A 170 3.92 13.71 -1.81
C ILE A 170 3.91 14.95 -2.70
N PRO A 171 2.85 15.18 -3.49
CA PRO A 171 2.70 16.43 -4.25
C PRO A 171 2.68 17.66 -3.35
N LEU A 172 3.16 18.80 -3.86
CA LEU A 172 3.27 20.05 -3.10
C LEU A 172 1.95 20.51 -2.50
N ASN A 173 0.85 20.39 -3.25
CA ASN A 173 -0.49 20.77 -2.79
C ASN A 173 -1.04 19.89 -1.64
N LYS A 174 -0.35 18.81 -1.26
CA LYS A 174 -0.75 17.88 -0.18
C LYS A 174 0.28 17.78 0.94
N VAL A 175 1.46 18.34 0.76
CA VAL A 175 2.59 18.17 1.71
C VAL A 175 2.33 18.81 3.08
N GLU A 176 1.62 19.94 3.11
CA GLU A 176 1.29 20.63 4.35
C GLU A 176 0.35 19.80 5.23
N ASP A 177 -0.74 19.33 4.64
CA ASP A 177 -1.73 18.47 5.32
C ASP A 177 -1.08 17.18 5.83
N PHE A 178 -0.27 16.52 4.99
CA PHE A 178 0.54 15.38 5.41
C PHE A 178 1.44 15.71 6.60
N GLY A 179 2.17 16.83 6.55
CA GLY A 179 3.12 17.23 7.59
C GLY A 179 2.49 17.54 8.95
N VAL A 180 1.24 18.01 8.96
CA VAL A 180 0.49 18.30 10.19
C VAL A 180 -0.04 17.03 10.86
N HIS A 181 -0.49 16.06 10.05
CA HIS A 181 -1.24 14.90 10.55
C HIS A 181 -0.44 13.59 10.63
N CYS A 182 0.76 13.51 10.02
CA CYS A 182 1.56 12.27 9.96
C CYS A 182 1.95 11.68 11.32
N LYS A 183 1.91 12.48 12.40
CA LYS A 183 2.19 12.02 13.78
C LYS A 183 0.96 11.54 14.54
N GLN A 184 -0.24 11.65 13.96
CA GLN A 184 -1.51 11.33 14.61
C GLN A 184 -1.95 9.87 14.38
N TYR A 185 -1.19 9.12 13.59
CA TYR A 185 -1.45 7.72 13.29
C TYR A 185 -0.15 6.92 13.18
N TYR A 186 -0.29 5.60 13.15
CA TYR A 186 0.80 4.67 12.85
C TYR A 186 0.37 3.71 11.75
N ALA A 187 1.36 3.18 11.02
CA ALA A 187 1.16 2.16 10.01
C ALA A 187 1.19 0.77 10.65
N LEU A 188 0.33 -0.13 10.17
CA LEU A 188 0.37 -1.55 10.51
C LEU A 188 1.18 -2.29 9.45
N GLU A 189 1.88 -3.34 9.86
CA GLU A 189 2.54 -4.24 8.91
C GLU A 189 1.49 -5.01 8.10
N VAL A 190 1.49 -4.77 6.78
CA VAL A 190 0.55 -5.39 5.86
C VAL A 190 1.11 -6.71 5.33
N SER A 191 0.38 -7.79 5.54
CA SER A 191 0.63 -9.08 4.88
C SER A 191 -0.62 -9.61 4.18
N TYR A 192 -0.40 -10.54 3.25
CA TYR A 192 -1.46 -11.09 2.41
C TYR A 192 -1.57 -12.61 2.61
N PHE A 193 -2.78 -13.13 2.51
CA PHE A 193 -3.03 -14.57 2.54
C PHE A 193 -4.02 -14.99 1.45
N LYS A 194 -3.93 -16.25 1.06
CA LYS A 194 -4.83 -16.88 0.08
C LYS A 194 -5.09 -18.32 0.49
N SER A 195 -6.27 -18.84 0.20
CA SER A 195 -6.61 -20.22 0.49
C SER A 195 -5.86 -21.19 -0.43
N SER A 196 -5.85 -22.46 -0.04
CA SER A 196 -5.34 -23.55 -0.89
C SER A 196 -6.10 -23.65 -2.23
N LEU A 197 -7.39 -23.29 -2.25
CA LEU A 197 -8.20 -23.20 -3.46
C LEU A 197 -7.83 -21.97 -4.30
N ASP A 198 -7.72 -20.79 -3.68
CA ASP A 198 -7.31 -19.56 -4.38
C ASP A 198 -5.96 -19.74 -5.08
N ARG A 199 -5.01 -20.43 -4.44
CA ARG A 199 -3.73 -20.78 -5.06
C ARG A 199 -3.94 -21.55 -6.37
N ARG A 200 -4.71 -22.64 -6.35
CA ARG A 200 -4.99 -23.46 -7.55
C ARG A 200 -5.72 -22.66 -8.63
N LEU A 201 -6.66 -21.80 -8.24
CA LEU A 201 -7.40 -20.95 -9.16
C LEU A 201 -6.50 -19.91 -9.82
N LEU A 202 -5.64 -19.24 -9.04
CA LEU A 202 -4.68 -18.25 -9.56
C LEU A 202 -3.67 -18.90 -10.51
N ASP A 203 -3.16 -20.09 -10.18
CA ASP A 203 -2.26 -20.85 -11.06
C ASP A 203 -2.96 -21.18 -12.40
N SER A 204 -4.24 -21.56 -12.34
CA SER A 204 -5.05 -21.84 -13.53
C SER A 204 -5.37 -20.59 -14.34
N LEU A 205 -5.62 -19.46 -13.66
CA LEU A 205 -5.90 -18.18 -14.29
C LEU A 205 -4.66 -17.65 -15.03
N TRP A 206 -3.47 -17.84 -14.44
CA TRP A 206 -2.21 -17.43 -15.05
C TRP A 206 -1.98 -18.05 -16.44
N ASN A 207 -2.39 -19.31 -16.64
CA ASN A 207 -2.32 -19.99 -17.94
C ASN A 207 -3.05 -19.24 -19.07
N LYS A 208 -4.02 -18.37 -18.74
CA LYS A 208 -4.73 -17.51 -19.70
C LYS A 208 -4.30 -16.05 -19.62
N TYR A 209 -3.95 -15.56 -18.44
CA TYR A 209 -3.76 -14.11 -18.19
C TYR A 209 -2.35 -13.60 -18.45
N TRP A 210 -1.34 -14.47 -18.59
CA TRP A 210 0.05 -14.08 -18.85
C TRP A 210 0.20 -13.18 -20.09
N VAL A 211 -0.65 -13.38 -21.10
CA VAL A 211 -0.67 -12.56 -22.32
C VAL A 211 -0.95 -11.09 -22.00
N SER A 212 -1.85 -10.81 -21.05
CA SER A 212 -2.16 -9.44 -20.63
C SER A 212 -0.94 -8.73 -20.03
N THR A 213 -0.07 -9.46 -19.34
CA THR A 213 1.17 -8.91 -18.80
C THR A 213 2.11 -8.46 -19.92
N LEU A 214 2.19 -9.25 -21.01
CA LEU A 214 3.00 -8.95 -22.17
C LEU A 214 2.36 -7.95 -23.13
N SER A 215 1.05 -7.73 -23.09
CA SER A 215 0.39 -6.73 -23.94
C SER A 215 0.25 -5.36 -23.27
N SER A 216 0.40 -5.29 -21.94
CA SER A 216 0.27 -4.04 -21.20
C SER A 216 1.39 -3.03 -21.49
N SER A 217 1.09 -1.74 -21.31
CA SER A 217 2.04 -0.64 -21.47
C SER A 217 1.78 0.44 -20.41
N SER A 218 2.60 0.47 -19.36
CA SER A 218 2.47 1.45 -18.28
C SER A 218 2.72 2.89 -18.76
N LEU A 219 3.63 3.07 -19.73
CA LEU A 219 3.96 4.39 -20.31
C LEU A 219 2.75 5.12 -20.89
N THR A 220 1.83 4.39 -21.50
CA THR A 220 0.63 4.95 -22.13
C THR A 220 -0.54 5.02 -21.15
N THR A 221 -0.68 4.03 -20.27
CA THR A 221 -1.79 3.97 -19.31
C THR A 221 -1.67 5.05 -18.23
N ASN A 222 -0.44 5.40 -17.81
CA ASN A 222 -0.17 6.38 -16.74
C ASN A 222 0.56 7.63 -17.25
N ALA A 223 0.35 8.00 -18.52
CA ALA A 223 1.01 9.16 -19.12
C ALA A 223 0.73 10.45 -18.34
N ASP A 224 -0.55 10.73 -18.05
CA ASP A 224 -0.98 11.94 -17.33
C ASP A 224 -0.42 12.02 -15.90
N TYR A 225 -0.31 10.87 -15.23
CA TYR A 225 0.33 10.81 -13.91
C TYR A 225 1.81 11.19 -14.02
N THR A 226 2.52 10.62 -15.00
CA THR A 226 3.95 10.85 -15.17
C THR A 226 4.24 12.32 -15.52
N THR A 227 3.46 12.92 -16.42
CA THR A 227 3.59 14.35 -16.76
C THR A 227 3.25 15.24 -15.56
N GLY A 228 2.22 14.88 -14.77
CA GLY A 228 1.88 15.56 -13.53
C GLY A 228 3.02 15.51 -12.49
N GLN A 229 3.68 14.36 -12.32
CA GLN A 229 4.86 14.25 -11.43
C GLN A 229 6.04 15.11 -11.92
N VAL A 230 6.24 15.24 -13.23
CA VAL A 230 7.28 16.13 -13.79
C VAL A 230 6.93 17.60 -13.52
N SER A 231 5.66 17.99 -13.64
CA SER A 231 5.20 19.34 -13.30
C SER A 231 5.42 19.66 -11.82
N ASP A 232 5.00 18.76 -10.92
CA ASP A 232 5.20 18.91 -9.46
C ASP A 232 6.69 18.96 -9.10
N LEU A 233 7.53 18.16 -9.76
CA LEU A 233 8.97 18.19 -9.59
C LEU A 233 9.59 19.52 -10.03
N SER A 234 9.10 20.11 -11.14
CA SER A 234 9.55 21.42 -11.60
C SER A 234 9.29 22.50 -10.54
N GLU A 235 8.09 22.52 -9.96
CA GLU A 235 7.74 23.44 -8.87
C GLU A 235 8.60 23.21 -7.61
N LYS A 236 8.87 21.94 -7.25
CA LYS A 236 9.76 21.59 -6.12
C LYS A 236 11.19 22.09 -6.34
N LEU A 237 11.70 21.98 -7.56
CA LEU A 237 13.04 22.46 -7.93
C LEU A 237 13.10 24.00 -7.86
N GLU A 238 12.08 24.70 -8.34
CA GLU A 238 11.98 26.16 -8.22
C GLU A 238 11.95 26.61 -6.76
N GLN A 239 11.22 25.91 -5.88
CA GLN A 239 11.24 26.18 -4.44
C GLN A 239 12.62 25.91 -3.80
N ALA A 240 13.33 24.87 -4.24
CA ALA A 240 14.67 24.55 -3.76
C ALA A 240 15.68 25.62 -4.21
N GLU A 241 15.62 26.06 -5.47
CA GLU A 241 16.46 27.13 -6.02
C GLU A 241 16.24 28.45 -5.28
N ASN A 242 14.99 28.87 -5.10
CA ASN A 242 14.65 30.07 -4.34
C ASN A 242 15.16 30.03 -2.89
N SER A 243 15.21 28.84 -2.28
CA SER A 243 15.74 28.65 -0.94
C SER A 243 17.27 28.81 -0.90
N LEU A 244 17.98 28.26 -1.90
CA LEU A 244 19.44 28.36 -2.02
C LEU A 244 19.90 29.78 -2.39
N GLY A 245 19.17 30.47 -3.27
CA GLY A 245 19.47 31.85 -3.68
C GLY A 245 19.40 32.84 -2.50
N ARG A 246 18.46 32.63 -1.56
CA ARG A 246 18.38 33.42 -0.32
C ARG A 246 19.52 33.11 0.66
N ALA A 247 19.87 31.83 0.82
CA ALA A 247 20.99 31.41 1.67
C ALA A 247 22.34 31.99 1.20
N ALA A 248 22.58 32.00 -0.12
CA ALA A 248 23.78 32.58 -0.73
C ALA A 248 23.92 34.10 -0.48
N LEU A 249 22.80 34.83 -0.41
CA LEU A 249 22.79 36.26 -0.10
C LEU A 249 23.16 36.53 1.36
N VAL A 250 22.68 35.71 2.30
CA VAL A 250 22.97 35.82 3.73
C VAL A 250 24.42 35.45 4.03
N SER A 251 24.97 34.44 3.34
CA SER A 251 26.39 34.06 3.47
C SER A 251 27.37 35.11 2.95
N SER A 252 26.92 36.04 2.11
CA SER A 252 27.75 37.11 1.53
C SER A 252 27.84 38.37 2.43
N GLY A 253 27.12 38.39 3.57
CA GLY A 253 27.10 39.51 4.50
C GLY A 253 27.33 39.07 5.95
N VAL A 254 28.57 39.24 6.43
CA VAL A 254 29.04 39.11 7.83
C VAL A 254 28.98 37.69 8.41
N GLY A 255 30.16 37.17 8.72
CA GLY A 255 30.38 35.80 9.17
C GLY A 255 29.56 35.38 10.38
N VAL A 256 28.88 34.24 10.24
CA VAL A 256 28.49 33.37 11.35
C VAL A 256 28.87 31.94 10.95
N SER A 257 29.89 31.43 11.63
CA SER A 257 30.30 30.03 11.61
C SER A 257 29.23 29.17 12.28
N GLY A 258 28.30 28.65 11.48
CA GLY A 258 27.33 27.63 11.89
C GLY A 258 26.36 27.35 10.76
N SER A 259 26.28 26.09 10.30
CA SER A 259 25.23 25.61 9.38
C SER A 259 23.87 26.02 9.95
N SER A 260 23.24 27.02 9.33
CA SER A 260 21.98 27.57 9.83
C SER A 260 20.87 26.53 9.62
N ILE A 261 19.80 26.60 10.43
CA ILE A 261 18.62 25.73 10.28
C ILE A 261 18.01 25.89 8.87
N GLU A 262 18.15 27.06 8.26
CA GLU A 262 17.69 27.34 6.90
C GLU A 262 18.54 26.65 5.83
N ASP A 263 19.86 26.59 6.00
CA ASP A 263 20.77 25.86 5.09
C ASP A 263 20.49 24.34 5.11
N ARG A 264 20.23 23.77 6.30
CA ARG A 264 19.86 22.35 6.41
C ARG A 264 18.51 22.06 5.77
N ARG A 265 17.56 23.00 5.86
CA ARG A 265 16.23 22.87 5.23
C ARG A 265 16.30 23.00 3.71
N SER A 266 17.19 23.84 3.17
CA SER A 266 17.37 24.00 1.73
C SER A 266 18.10 22.80 1.10
N GLU A 267 19.16 22.28 1.74
CA GLU A 267 19.82 21.03 1.35
C GLU A 267 18.85 19.83 1.39
N ASP A 268 17.99 19.76 2.41
CA ASP A 268 16.97 18.71 2.54
C ASP A 268 15.89 18.80 1.44
N ARG A 269 15.52 20.01 0.98
CA ARG A 269 14.57 20.19 -0.14
C ARG A 269 15.14 19.73 -1.46
N LEU A 270 16.37 20.10 -1.78
CA LEU A 270 17.03 19.65 -3.00
C LEU A 270 17.24 18.13 -2.99
N ALA A 271 17.64 17.55 -1.85
CA ALA A 271 17.77 16.10 -1.70
C ALA A 271 16.43 15.37 -1.91
N LYS A 272 15.32 15.91 -1.40
CA LYS A 272 13.97 15.37 -1.66
C LYS A 272 13.58 15.46 -3.13
N ALA A 273 13.80 16.62 -3.77
CA ALA A 273 13.54 16.78 -5.20
C ALA A 273 14.38 15.80 -6.06
N ALA A 274 15.65 15.57 -5.70
CA ALA A 274 16.50 14.59 -6.37
C ALA A 274 15.98 13.14 -6.22
N ARG A 275 15.44 12.77 -5.05
CA ARG A 275 14.79 11.47 -4.85
C ARG A 275 13.52 11.34 -5.68
N ASP A 276 12.69 12.38 -5.73
CA ASP A 276 11.48 12.42 -6.54
C ASP A 276 11.81 12.29 -8.05
N ALA A 277 12.82 13.02 -8.53
CA ALA A 277 13.32 12.93 -9.90
C ALA A 277 13.83 11.53 -10.24
N THR A 278 14.61 10.92 -9.34
CA THR A 278 15.14 9.57 -9.51
C THR A 278 14.00 8.56 -9.60
N LYS A 279 13.00 8.67 -8.73
CA LYS A 279 11.85 7.77 -8.72
C LYS A 279 11.05 7.85 -10.02
N THR A 280 10.67 9.05 -10.45
CA THR A 280 9.92 9.25 -11.71
C THR A 280 10.71 8.72 -12.92
N SER A 281 12.03 8.92 -12.92
CA SER A 281 12.91 8.41 -13.99
C SER A 281 12.95 6.88 -14.02
N ILE A 282 13.07 6.23 -12.85
CA ILE A 282 13.07 4.75 -12.74
C ILE A 282 11.74 4.16 -13.24
N GLU A 283 10.60 4.75 -12.86
CA GLU A 283 9.28 4.28 -13.31
C GLU A 283 9.13 4.38 -14.84
N ALA A 284 9.55 5.51 -15.44
CA ALA A 284 9.55 5.68 -16.89
C ALA A 284 10.50 4.68 -17.59
N LEU A 285 11.69 4.46 -17.04
CA LEU A 285 12.65 3.49 -17.57
C LEU A 285 12.13 2.06 -17.52
N HIS A 286 11.47 1.64 -16.43
CA HIS A 286 10.83 0.32 -16.35
C HIS A 286 9.76 0.14 -17.43
N GLY A 287 8.94 1.17 -17.67
CA GLY A 287 7.94 1.16 -18.74
C GLY A 287 8.58 1.01 -20.13
N LEU A 288 9.70 1.70 -20.38
CA LEU A 288 10.44 1.63 -21.64
C LEU A 288 11.11 0.27 -21.84
N LEU A 289 11.76 -0.27 -20.80
CA LEU A 289 12.37 -1.60 -20.81
C LEU A 289 11.36 -2.67 -21.20
N ALA A 290 10.14 -2.60 -20.66
CA ALA A 290 9.06 -3.50 -21.06
C ALA A 290 8.72 -3.41 -22.56
N GLN A 291 8.74 -2.20 -23.16
CA GLN A 291 8.53 -2.06 -24.61
C GLN A 291 9.69 -2.65 -25.42
N VAL A 292 10.93 -2.41 -25.00
CA VAL A 292 12.11 -2.94 -25.68
C VAL A 292 12.12 -4.47 -25.65
N ILE A 293 11.76 -5.08 -24.52
CA ILE A 293 11.64 -6.54 -24.40
C ILE A 293 10.59 -7.06 -25.38
N LYS A 294 9.41 -6.42 -25.44
CA LYS A 294 8.34 -6.81 -26.39
C LYS A 294 8.79 -6.70 -27.83
N ASP A 295 9.46 -5.61 -28.21
CA ASP A 295 10.00 -5.44 -29.56
C ASP A 295 10.99 -6.54 -29.93
N ARG A 296 11.93 -6.86 -29.02
CA ARG A 296 12.91 -7.93 -29.24
C ARG A 296 12.26 -9.31 -29.35
N LEU A 297 11.24 -9.60 -28.54
CA LEU A 297 10.57 -10.90 -28.54
C LEU A 297 9.68 -11.11 -29.78
N PHE A 298 8.97 -10.08 -30.23
CA PHE A 298 7.90 -10.24 -31.23
C PHE A 298 8.23 -9.66 -32.60
N ASN A 299 9.01 -8.57 -32.68
CA ASN A 299 9.23 -7.87 -33.95
C ASN A 299 10.56 -8.24 -34.62
N GLN A 300 11.56 -8.69 -33.85
CA GLN A 300 12.91 -8.93 -34.35
C GLN A 300 13.26 -10.40 -34.66
N VAL A 301 12.25 -11.28 -34.74
CA VAL A 301 12.42 -12.72 -34.98
C VAL A 301 12.94 -13.04 -36.40
N ARG A 302 12.84 -12.10 -37.35
CA ARG A 302 13.17 -12.32 -38.77
C ARG A 302 14.57 -11.86 -39.22
N SER A 303 15.47 -11.52 -38.30
CA SER A 303 16.79 -10.96 -38.65
C SER A 303 17.93 -11.99 -38.81
N ARG A 304 17.66 -13.30 -38.79
CA ARG A 304 18.65 -14.31 -39.22
C ARG A 304 18.45 -14.64 -40.71
N PRO A 305 19.39 -14.28 -41.60
CA PRO A 305 19.42 -14.87 -42.93
C PRO A 305 19.69 -16.38 -42.81
N ALA A 306 19.00 -17.16 -43.65
CA ALA A 306 19.24 -18.59 -43.82
C ALA A 306 20.63 -18.87 -44.41
#